data_AF-A0A3N5G998-F1
#
_entry.id   AF-A0A3N5G998-F1
#
_cell.length_a   1.000
_cell.length_b   1.000
_cell.length_c   1.000
_cell.angle_alpha   90.00
_cell.angle_beta   90.00
_cell.angle_gamma   90.00
#
_symmetry.space_group_name_H-M   'P 1'
#
loop_
_entity.id
_entity.type
_entity.pdbx_description
1 polymer ?
#
loop_
_entity_poly.entity_id
_entity_poly.type
_entity_poly.pdbx_seq_one_letter_code
_entity_poly.pdbx_strand_id
1 'polypeptide(L)'
;MKASLVAVVTVALSAPLAAQWLNQPTAGIPRTPDGKPNLTAPAPRTPDGKPDFSGLWNKISPKYSRNIAADLKPEEIQAWARTLVDQRREDLGKGYMNVQCVPLGPGYATSADSTGSEMIKIVQTPGLIVILNPDLTYRQIFLDGRALESDPNPNWMGYSVGRWDGDTLVVESFGFNDRTWLDHDGHPHTEALRMTERYRRPNFGRLELEVTLSDPAAYARPWTVAVRAELAADTEMIEWVCNESSHNLERWIGKASDERKGEVQVDPKILAKYVGTYREQAPLWRNVPRVVEITLSNGRILANMDGRGQVPLVARSETLFAGLYGLGVEFIQGGSGGLFVKHVSGDYRFARN
;
A
#
# COMPACT_ATOMS: atom_id res chain seq x y z
N MET A 1 -37.30 3.35 41.51
CA MET A 1 -37.27 2.12 40.69
C MET A 1 -37.36 2.34 39.17
N LYS A 2 -37.80 3.49 38.63
CA LYS A 2 -37.90 3.69 37.17
C LYS A 2 -36.73 4.43 36.50
N ALA A 3 -35.92 5.20 37.24
CA ALA A 3 -34.78 5.93 36.66
C ALA A 3 -33.52 5.04 36.46
N SER A 4 -33.26 4.10 37.37
CA SER A 4 -32.10 3.21 37.30
C SER A 4 -32.19 2.18 36.17
N LEU A 5 -33.41 1.81 35.75
CA LEU A 5 -33.62 0.87 34.64
C LEU A 5 -33.33 1.53 33.28
N VAL A 6 -33.60 2.85 33.15
CA VAL A 6 -33.35 3.61 31.90
C VAL A 6 -31.84 3.82 31.69
N ALA A 7 -31.08 4.12 32.75
CA ALA A 7 -29.64 4.30 32.65
C ALA A 7 -28.90 3.01 32.23
N VAL A 8 -29.33 1.83 32.70
CA VAL A 8 -28.73 0.54 32.32
C VAL A 8 -29.02 0.18 30.86
N VAL A 9 -30.22 0.48 30.36
CA VAL A 9 -30.57 0.26 28.93
C VAL A 9 -29.81 1.22 28.01
N THR A 10 -29.56 2.46 28.45
CA THR A 10 -28.84 3.45 27.64
C THR A 10 -27.34 3.13 27.57
N VAL A 11 -26.73 2.62 28.65
CA VAL A 11 -25.33 2.16 28.67
C VAL A 11 -25.15 0.88 27.84
N ALA A 12 -26.11 -0.05 27.87
CA ALA A 12 -26.09 -1.26 27.05
C ALA A 12 -26.25 -0.98 25.54
N LEU A 13 -26.93 0.10 25.16
CA LEU A 13 -27.04 0.55 23.77
C LEU A 13 -25.83 1.38 23.28
N SER A 14 -24.94 1.78 24.21
CA SER A 14 -23.69 2.49 23.91
C SER A 14 -22.44 1.63 24.04
N ALA A 15 -22.59 0.30 24.07
CA ALA A 15 -21.46 -0.56 23.72
C ALA A 15 -20.99 -0.10 22.33
N PRO A 16 -19.70 0.25 22.14
CA PRO A 16 -19.21 0.49 20.82
C PRO A 16 -19.51 -0.79 20.06
N LEU A 17 -20.40 -0.70 19.07
CA LEU A 17 -20.36 -1.56 17.91
C LEU A 17 -18.99 -1.28 17.30
N ALA A 18 -17.93 -1.86 17.88
CA ALA A 18 -16.73 -2.17 17.12
C ALA A 18 -17.29 -2.85 15.89
N ALA A 19 -17.16 -2.18 14.75
CA ALA A 19 -17.85 -2.52 13.52
C ALA A 19 -17.89 -4.06 13.39
N GLN A 20 -19.09 -4.63 13.35
CA GLN A 20 -19.28 -6.06 13.13
C GLN A 20 -18.81 -6.35 11.71
N TRP A 21 -17.50 -6.48 11.54
CA TRP A 21 -16.91 -6.94 10.31
C TRP A 21 -17.33 -8.39 10.09
N LEU A 22 -17.40 -8.82 8.83
CA LEU A 22 -17.78 -10.18 8.49
C LEU A 22 -16.78 -11.16 9.13
N ASN A 23 -17.22 -11.85 10.19
CA ASN A 23 -16.49 -12.94 10.85
C ASN A 23 -17.04 -14.28 10.36
N GLN A 24 -17.18 -14.43 9.04
CA GLN A 24 -17.75 -15.61 8.43
C GLN A 24 -16.68 -16.68 8.29
N PRO A 25 -16.81 -17.87 8.93
CA PRO A 25 -15.81 -18.91 8.82
C PRO A 25 -15.57 -19.30 7.35
N THR A 26 -14.33 -19.19 6.89
CA THR A 26 -14.00 -19.60 5.52
C THR A 26 -14.06 -21.12 5.42
N ALA A 27 -14.84 -21.64 4.47
CA ALA A 27 -14.99 -23.06 4.24
C ALA A 27 -13.66 -23.71 3.78
N GLY A 28 -13.42 -24.95 4.21
CA GLY A 28 -12.25 -25.73 3.76
C GLY A 28 -10.91 -25.33 4.38
N ILE A 29 -10.85 -24.31 5.24
CA ILE A 29 -9.64 -23.95 5.98
C ILE A 29 -9.34 -25.01 7.05
N PRO A 30 -8.14 -25.61 7.08
CA PRO A 30 -7.69 -26.44 8.19
C PRO A 30 -7.70 -25.64 9.50
N ARG A 31 -8.24 -26.22 10.58
CA ARG A 31 -8.31 -25.56 11.88
C ARG A 31 -7.51 -26.30 12.95
N THR A 32 -6.99 -25.55 13.90
CA THR A 32 -6.40 -26.07 15.13
C THR A 32 -7.49 -26.60 16.07
N PRO A 33 -7.15 -27.36 17.14
CA PRO A 33 -8.14 -27.85 18.11
C PRO A 33 -8.93 -26.74 18.82
N ASP A 34 -8.36 -25.53 18.94
CA ASP A 34 -9.05 -24.34 19.48
C ASP A 34 -9.89 -23.58 18.43
N GLY A 35 -10.08 -24.17 17.24
CA GLY A 35 -10.99 -23.65 16.21
C GLY A 35 -10.43 -22.52 15.34
N LYS A 36 -9.17 -22.14 15.52
CA LYS A 36 -8.52 -21.07 14.73
C LYS A 36 -8.00 -21.60 13.39
N PRO A 37 -7.93 -20.74 12.35
CA PRO A 37 -7.26 -21.08 11.09
C PRO A 37 -5.82 -21.56 11.31
N ASN A 38 -5.48 -22.76 10.82
CA ASN A 38 -4.12 -23.26 10.77
C ASN A 38 -3.43 -22.83 9.47
N LEU A 39 -2.89 -21.62 9.48
CA LEU A 39 -2.19 -21.02 8.34
C LEU A 39 -0.86 -21.73 8.00
N THR A 40 -0.37 -22.62 8.85
CA THR A 40 0.88 -23.38 8.62
C THR A 40 0.66 -24.75 8.00
N ALA A 41 -0.60 -25.16 7.79
CA ALA A 41 -0.93 -26.41 7.13
C ALA A 41 -0.36 -26.50 5.70
N PRO A 42 -0.24 -27.70 5.11
CA PRO A 42 0.17 -27.84 3.72
C PRO A 42 -0.68 -27.01 2.76
N ALA A 43 -0.07 -26.53 1.67
CA ALA A 43 -0.79 -25.81 0.64
C ALA A 43 -1.88 -26.69 0.00
N PRO A 44 -3.11 -26.17 -0.20
CA PRO A 44 -4.17 -26.90 -0.89
C PRO A 44 -3.77 -27.12 -2.35
N ARG A 45 -4.31 -28.20 -2.92
CA ARG A 45 -4.06 -28.60 -4.30
C ARG A 45 -5.38 -28.69 -5.07
N THR A 46 -5.34 -28.30 -6.33
CA THR A 46 -6.42 -28.52 -7.29
C THR A 46 -6.53 -30.02 -7.65
N PRO A 47 -7.63 -30.46 -8.30
CA PRO A 47 -7.81 -31.85 -8.71
C PRO A 47 -6.70 -32.40 -9.62
N ASP A 48 -6.03 -31.54 -10.40
CA ASP A 48 -4.86 -31.87 -11.24
C ASP A 48 -3.51 -31.78 -10.49
N GLY A 49 -3.55 -31.61 -9.16
CA GLY A 49 -2.37 -31.67 -8.29
C GLY A 49 -1.54 -30.38 -8.23
N LYS A 50 -1.96 -29.33 -8.93
CA LYS A 50 -1.30 -28.01 -8.87
C LYS A 50 -1.64 -27.27 -7.58
N PRO A 51 -0.79 -26.36 -7.10
CA PRO A 51 -1.19 -25.48 -6.00
C PRO A 51 -2.47 -24.73 -6.35
N ASP A 52 -3.43 -24.76 -5.42
CA ASP A 52 -4.60 -23.91 -5.48
C ASP A 52 -4.22 -22.56 -4.86
N PHE A 53 -4.39 -21.46 -5.58
CA PHE A 53 -4.15 -20.10 -5.09
C PHE A 53 -5.41 -19.41 -4.62
N SER A 54 -6.57 -20.06 -4.70
CA SER A 54 -7.86 -19.49 -4.30
C SER A 54 -7.83 -19.05 -2.84
N GLY A 55 -8.39 -17.87 -2.59
CA GLY A 55 -8.43 -17.26 -1.27
C GLY A 55 -8.47 -15.73 -1.32
N LEU A 56 -8.69 -15.14 -0.15
CA LEU A 56 -8.54 -13.71 0.09
C LEU A 56 -7.14 -13.46 0.64
N TRP A 57 -6.39 -12.56 0.01
CA TRP A 57 -4.98 -12.37 0.27
C TRP A 57 -4.67 -10.91 0.58
N ASN A 58 -3.99 -10.68 1.70
CA ASN A 58 -3.42 -9.38 2.03
C ASN A 58 -1.96 -9.32 1.58
N LYS A 59 -1.63 -8.43 0.65
CA LYS A 59 -0.26 -8.27 0.13
C LYS A 59 0.58 -7.43 1.08
N ILE A 60 1.80 -7.90 1.34
CA ILE A 60 2.77 -7.36 2.28
C ILE A 60 4.11 -7.24 1.56
N SER A 61 4.58 -6.01 1.38
CA SER A 61 5.91 -5.74 0.84
C SER A 61 6.49 -4.48 1.48
N PRO A 62 7.08 -4.56 2.69
CA PRO A 62 7.47 -3.37 3.46
C PRO A 62 8.46 -2.48 2.69
N LYS A 63 9.39 -3.10 1.95
CA LYS A 63 10.39 -2.40 1.13
C LYS A 63 9.78 -1.69 -0.09
N TYR A 64 8.86 -2.36 -0.79
CA TYR A 64 8.35 -1.89 -2.08
C TYR A 64 6.94 -1.30 -2.01
N SER A 65 6.31 -1.28 -0.82
CA SER A 65 4.93 -0.83 -0.63
C SER A 65 4.65 0.57 -1.16
N ARG A 66 5.67 1.42 -1.26
CA ARG A 66 5.55 2.79 -1.80
C ARG A 66 6.31 3.00 -3.11
N ASN A 67 7.51 2.44 -3.21
CA ASN A 67 8.42 2.62 -4.33
C ASN A 67 8.94 1.25 -4.77
N ILE A 68 8.45 0.74 -5.89
CA ILE A 68 8.87 -0.56 -6.42
C ILE A 68 10.19 -0.47 -7.20
N ALA A 69 10.62 0.74 -7.53
CA ALA A 69 11.90 1.06 -8.16
C ALA A 69 13.02 1.34 -7.13
N ALA A 70 12.83 1.01 -5.85
CA ALA A 70 13.79 1.28 -4.78
C ALA A 70 15.18 0.64 -4.98
N ASP A 71 15.28 -0.40 -5.82
CA ASP A 71 16.54 -1.07 -6.19
C ASP A 71 17.16 -0.57 -7.49
N LEU A 72 16.50 0.37 -8.16
CA LEU A 72 17.06 1.03 -9.34
C LEU A 72 17.86 2.25 -8.91
N LYS A 73 19.02 2.42 -9.53
CA LYS A 73 19.75 3.68 -9.42
C LYS A 73 19.07 4.75 -10.27
N PRO A 74 19.18 6.04 -9.92
CA PRO A 74 18.59 7.12 -10.71
C PRO A 74 18.99 7.08 -12.20
N GLU A 75 20.23 6.72 -12.52
CA GLU A 75 20.71 6.56 -13.89
C GLU A 75 20.10 5.37 -14.65
N GLU A 76 19.52 4.40 -13.94
CA GLU A 76 18.79 3.27 -14.53
C GLU A 76 17.34 3.63 -14.88
N ILE A 77 16.89 4.83 -14.52
CA ILE A 77 15.57 5.38 -14.86
C ILE A 77 15.74 6.51 -15.86
N GLN A 78 15.01 6.45 -16.98
CA GLN A 78 15.11 7.44 -18.05
C GLN A 78 14.82 8.85 -17.53
N ALA A 79 15.50 9.85 -18.08
CA ALA A 79 15.44 11.22 -17.57
C ALA A 79 14.01 11.81 -17.60
N TRP A 80 13.24 11.49 -18.65
CA TRP A 80 11.84 11.90 -18.77
C TRP A 80 10.98 11.27 -17.66
N ALA A 81 11.23 9.99 -17.32
CA ALA A 81 10.48 9.27 -16.31
C ALA A 81 10.75 9.83 -14.91
N ARG A 82 12.02 10.15 -14.61
CA ARG A 82 12.39 10.86 -13.37
C ARG A 82 11.75 12.24 -13.27
N THR A 83 11.80 13.01 -14.35
CA THR A 83 11.17 14.34 -14.42
C THR A 83 9.66 14.25 -14.17
N LEU A 84 9.00 13.23 -14.72
CA LEU A 84 7.57 12.99 -14.52
C LEU A 84 7.26 12.58 -13.08
N VAL A 85 8.09 11.75 -12.43
CA VAL A 85 7.96 11.43 -10.99
C VAL A 85 8.08 12.71 -10.15
N ASP A 86 9.07 13.55 -10.41
CA ASP A 86 9.27 14.81 -9.69
C ASP A 86 8.08 15.76 -9.88
N GLN A 87 7.55 15.84 -11.10
CA GLN A 87 6.34 16.61 -11.39
C GLN A 87 5.13 16.05 -10.64
N ARG A 88 4.91 14.73 -10.63
CA ARG A 88 3.79 14.08 -9.92
C ARG A 88 3.86 14.33 -8.42
N ARG A 89 5.05 14.32 -7.84
CA ARG A 89 5.29 14.70 -6.43
C ARG A 89 4.97 16.17 -6.19
N GLU A 90 5.44 17.05 -7.07
CA GLU A 90 5.16 18.50 -6.99
C GLU A 90 3.66 18.80 -7.11
N ASP A 91 2.94 18.03 -7.93
CA ASP A 91 1.49 18.08 -8.10
C ASP A 91 0.70 17.30 -7.01
N LEU A 92 1.37 16.91 -5.92
CA LEU A 92 0.76 16.22 -4.77
C LEU A 92 0.01 14.93 -5.14
N GLY A 93 0.44 14.24 -6.20
CA GLY A 93 -0.16 12.98 -6.58
C GLY A 93 -1.56 13.09 -7.19
N LYS A 94 -2.03 14.29 -7.57
CA LYS A 94 -3.41 14.52 -8.08
C LYS A 94 -3.80 13.66 -9.29
N GLY A 95 -2.82 13.12 -10.02
CA GLY A 95 -3.02 12.22 -11.16
C GLY A 95 -3.03 10.73 -10.80
N TYR A 96 -2.95 10.36 -9.53
CA TYR A 96 -2.95 8.96 -9.11
C TYR A 96 -4.30 8.29 -9.41
N MET A 97 -4.30 7.00 -9.70
CA MET A 97 -5.46 6.32 -10.29
C MET A 97 -6.69 6.32 -9.38
N ASN A 98 -6.52 6.21 -8.05
CA ASN A 98 -7.65 6.27 -7.12
C ASN A 98 -8.30 7.66 -7.05
N VAL A 99 -7.56 8.73 -7.35
CA VAL A 99 -8.05 10.10 -7.45
C VAL A 99 -8.88 10.26 -8.72
N GLN A 100 -8.42 9.63 -9.80
CA GLN A 100 -9.03 9.71 -11.13
C GLN A 100 -10.17 8.68 -11.32
N CYS A 101 -10.45 7.84 -10.31
CA CYS A 101 -11.38 6.72 -10.38
C CYS A 101 -11.14 5.80 -11.59
N VAL A 102 -9.88 5.48 -11.88
CA VAL A 102 -9.49 4.54 -12.95
C VAL A 102 -8.73 3.35 -12.36
N PRO A 103 -8.64 2.21 -13.08
CA PRO A 103 -7.90 1.06 -12.58
C PRO A 103 -6.41 1.35 -12.36
N LEU A 104 -5.80 0.67 -11.37
CA LEU A 104 -4.36 0.75 -11.06
C LEU A 104 -3.46 0.06 -12.11
N GLY A 105 -4.06 -0.72 -13.00
CA GLY A 105 -3.39 -1.44 -14.08
C GLY A 105 -2.30 -2.41 -13.59
N PRO A 106 -1.08 -2.40 -14.15
CA PRO A 106 -0.02 -3.31 -13.73
C PRO A 106 0.39 -3.10 -12.27
N GLY A 107 0.10 -1.95 -11.67
CA GLY A 107 0.36 -1.66 -10.26
C GLY A 107 -0.31 -2.64 -9.29
N TYR A 108 -1.44 -3.27 -9.65
CA TYR A 108 -2.08 -4.27 -8.78
C TYR A 108 -1.19 -5.49 -8.50
N ALA A 109 -0.23 -5.82 -9.36
CA ALA A 109 0.66 -6.97 -9.14
C ALA A 109 1.61 -6.73 -7.95
N THR A 110 2.01 -5.48 -7.73
CA THR A 110 3.02 -5.09 -6.74
C THR A 110 2.48 -4.25 -5.58
N SER A 111 1.27 -3.71 -5.70
CA SER A 111 0.64 -2.93 -4.61
C SER A 111 0.56 -3.78 -3.35
N ALA A 112 0.91 -3.21 -2.20
CA ALA A 112 0.93 -3.92 -0.94
C ALA A 112 0.61 -2.96 0.18
N ASP A 113 -0.48 -3.22 0.88
CA ASP A 113 -0.97 -2.39 1.96
C ASP A 113 -1.03 -3.19 3.27
N SER A 114 -0.27 -2.73 4.26
CA SER A 114 -0.28 -3.30 5.60
C SER A 114 -1.60 -3.10 6.36
N THR A 115 -2.52 -2.24 5.89
CA THR A 115 -3.82 -2.02 6.52
C THR A 115 -4.90 -2.99 6.06
N GLY A 116 -4.64 -3.78 5.01
CA GLY A 116 -5.62 -4.74 4.47
C GLY A 116 -6.65 -4.11 3.52
N SER A 117 -6.55 -2.82 3.20
CA SER A 117 -7.53 -2.15 2.33
C SER A 117 -7.38 -2.54 0.86
N GLU A 118 -6.25 -3.14 0.48
CA GLU A 118 -5.95 -3.63 -0.87
C GLU A 118 -5.91 -5.17 -0.95
N MET A 119 -6.72 -5.86 -0.14
CA MET A 119 -6.87 -7.30 -0.24
C MET A 119 -7.35 -7.70 -1.65
N ILE A 120 -6.81 -8.80 -2.16
CA ILE A 120 -7.24 -9.38 -3.45
C ILE A 120 -7.90 -10.73 -3.23
N LYS A 121 -8.95 -11.02 -4.01
CA LYS A 121 -9.59 -12.34 -4.00
C LYS A 121 -9.19 -13.10 -5.26
N ILE A 122 -8.51 -14.22 -5.07
CA ILE A 122 -8.15 -15.13 -6.16
C ILE A 122 -9.22 -16.22 -6.26
N VAL A 123 -9.73 -16.42 -7.46
CA VAL A 123 -10.60 -17.55 -7.83
C VAL A 123 -9.89 -18.32 -8.93
N GLN A 124 -9.55 -19.58 -8.66
CA GLN A 124 -8.86 -20.44 -9.61
C GLN A 124 -9.78 -21.53 -10.15
N THR A 125 -9.76 -21.68 -11.47
CA THR A 125 -10.35 -22.81 -12.19
C THR A 125 -9.25 -23.46 -13.04
N PRO A 126 -9.47 -24.66 -13.62
CA PRO A 126 -8.45 -25.30 -14.45
C PRO A 126 -7.99 -24.47 -15.66
N GLY A 127 -8.88 -23.64 -16.25
CA GLY A 127 -8.58 -22.86 -17.45
C GLY A 127 -8.38 -21.36 -17.24
N LEU A 128 -8.69 -20.84 -16.04
CA LEU A 128 -8.69 -19.40 -15.77
C LEU A 128 -8.45 -19.13 -14.29
N ILE A 129 -7.57 -18.19 -14.00
CA ILE A 129 -7.51 -17.50 -12.71
C ILE A 129 -8.12 -16.12 -12.87
N VAL A 130 -9.01 -15.77 -11.95
CA VAL A 130 -9.56 -14.41 -11.81
C VAL A 130 -9.03 -13.83 -10.50
N ILE A 131 -8.46 -12.63 -10.58
CA ILE A 131 -8.08 -11.83 -9.41
C ILE A 131 -9.07 -10.67 -9.33
N LEU A 132 -9.87 -10.64 -8.27
CA LEU A 132 -10.79 -9.55 -7.98
C LEU A 132 -10.11 -8.54 -7.07
N ASN A 133 -10.27 -7.27 -7.40
CA ASN A 133 -9.79 -6.13 -6.62
C ASN A 133 -10.96 -5.47 -5.88
N PRO A 134 -10.70 -4.72 -4.79
CA PRO A 134 -11.76 -4.14 -4.00
C PRO A 134 -12.43 -2.93 -4.68
N ASP A 135 -11.87 -2.38 -5.75
CA ASP A 135 -12.47 -1.29 -6.55
C ASP A 135 -13.38 -1.77 -7.69
N LEU A 136 -13.92 -2.99 -7.56
CA LEU A 136 -14.78 -3.63 -8.56
C LEU A 136 -14.07 -3.94 -9.90
N THR A 137 -12.75 -3.77 -9.98
CA THR A 137 -11.97 -4.23 -11.13
C THR A 137 -11.55 -5.69 -10.98
N TYR A 138 -11.10 -6.28 -12.09
CA TYR A 138 -10.61 -7.65 -12.10
C TYR A 138 -9.45 -7.82 -13.08
N ARG A 139 -8.67 -8.87 -12.85
CA ARG A 139 -7.66 -9.38 -13.79
C ARG A 139 -7.95 -10.82 -14.13
N GLN A 140 -7.69 -11.20 -15.37
CA GLN A 140 -7.79 -12.58 -15.86
C GLN A 140 -6.41 -13.10 -16.25
N ILE A 141 -6.13 -14.34 -15.88
CA ILE A 141 -4.92 -15.08 -16.28
C ILE A 141 -5.38 -16.39 -16.91
N PHE A 142 -5.21 -16.50 -18.23
CA PHE A 142 -5.63 -17.69 -18.98
C PHE A 142 -4.63 -18.84 -18.79
N LEU A 143 -5.15 -20.03 -18.47
CA LEU A 143 -4.37 -21.25 -18.23
C LEU A 143 -4.60 -22.33 -19.29
N ASP A 144 -5.33 -22.01 -20.36
CA ASP A 144 -5.74 -22.95 -21.41
C ASP A 144 -4.66 -23.21 -22.49
N GLY A 145 -3.41 -22.81 -22.22
CA GLY A 145 -2.27 -23.06 -23.09
C GLY A 145 -2.17 -22.12 -24.30
N ARG A 146 -3.03 -21.11 -24.41
CA ARG A 146 -2.91 -20.08 -25.45
C ARG A 146 -1.61 -19.28 -25.32
N ALA A 147 -1.12 -18.77 -26.44
CA ALA A 147 0.03 -17.87 -26.45
C ALA A 147 -0.35 -16.47 -25.92
N LEU A 148 0.64 -15.75 -25.39
CA LEU A 148 0.50 -14.34 -25.09
C LEU A 148 0.31 -13.55 -26.39
N GLU A 149 -0.64 -12.63 -26.43
CA GLU A 149 -0.83 -11.76 -27.59
C GLU A 149 0.44 -10.92 -27.85
N SER A 150 0.82 -10.85 -29.12
CA SER A 150 2.01 -10.15 -29.59
C SER A 150 1.76 -8.67 -29.85
N ASP A 151 0.54 -8.31 -30.26
CA ASP A 151 0.11 -6.93 -30.57
C ASP A 151 -1.30 -6.65 -30.01
N PRO A 152 -1.47 -6.65 -28.67
CA PRO A 152 -2.76 -6.43 -28.04
C PRO A 152 -3.14 -4.95 -28.11
N ASN A 153 -4.44 -4.67 -28.33
CA ASN A 153 -4.97 -3.33 -28.13
C ASN A 153 -4.74 -2.90 -26.66
N PRO A 154 -3.99 -1.82 -26.39
CA PRO A 154 -3.63 -1.43 -25.03
C PRO A 154 -4.86 -1.16 -24.16
N ASN A 155 -4.88 -1.74 -22.96
CA ASN A 155 -5.93 -1.56 -21.99
C ASN A 155 -5.36 -1.46 -20.57
N TRP A 156 -6.21 -1.19 -19.57
CA TRP A 156 -5.75 -0.95 -18.21
C TRP A 156 -5.06 -2.16 -17.57
N MET A 157 -5.61 -3.36 -17.76
CA MET A 157 -5.19 -4.58 -17.05
C MET A 157 -4.26 -5.48 -17.89
N GLY A 158 -4.02 -5.09 -19.14
CA GLY A 158 -3.29 -5.89 -20.11
C GLY A 158 -3.97 -7.22 -20.43
N TYR A 159 -3.17 -8.15 -20.93
CA TYR A 159 -3.53 -9.51 -21.26
C TYR A 159 -2.52 -10.46 -20.60
N SER A 160 -2.99 -11.49 -19.91
CA SER A 160 -2.15 -12.37 -19.11
C SER A 160 -2.36 -13.84 -19.47
N VAL A 161 -1.27 -14.58 -19.65
CA VAL A 161 -1.29 -16.05 -19.82
C VAL A 161 -0.40 -16.69 -18.76
N GLY A 162 -0.82 -17.84 -18.26
CA GLY A 162 -0.11 -18.57 -17.21
C GLY A 162 0.28 -19.97 -17.66
N ARG A 163 1.46 -20.43 -17.21
CA ARG A 163 1.95 -21.79 -17.40
C ARG A 163 2.61 -22.31 -16.13
N TRP A 164 2.46 -23.60 -15.89
CA TRP A 164 3.08 -24.25 -14.74
C TRP A 164 4.52 -24.66 -15.03
N ASP A 165 5.41 -24.34 -14.10
CA ASP A 165 6.79 -24.79 -13.98
C ASP A 165 6.94 -25.52 -12.65
N GLY A 166 6.67 -26.84 -12.69
CA GLY A 166 6.43 -27.64 -11.49
C GLY A 166 5.21 -27.13 -10.70
N ASP A 167 5.48 -26.63 -9.49
CA ASP A 167 4.53 -26.00 -8.57
C ASP A 167 4.55 -24.47 -8.63
N THR A 168 5.36 -23.88 -9.50
CA THR A 168 5.37 -22.42 -9.73
C THR A 168 4.47 -22.10 -10.90
N LEU A 169 3.52 -21.19 -10.71
CA LEU A 169 2.79 -20.60 -11.84
C LEU A 169 3.60 -19.41 -12.36
N VAL A 170 4.02 -19.49 -13.62
CA VAL A 170 4.67 -18.40 -14.34
C VAL A 170 3.61 -17.71 -15.18
N VAL A 171 3.41 -16.42 -14.93
CA VAL A 171 2.45 -15.58 -15.66
C VAL A 171 3.21 -14.55 -16.46
N GLU A 172 2.87 -14.40 -17.72
CA GLU A 172 3.42 -13.38 -18.61
C GLU A 172 2.30 -12.43 -19.01
N SER A 173 2.58 -11.12 -19.05
CA SER A 173 1.60 -10.10 -19.37
C SER A 173 2.14 -9.00 -20.26
N PHE A 174 1.26 -8.49 -21.13
CA PHE A 174 1.52 -7.42 -22.08
C PHE A 174 0.23 -6.67 -22.44
N GLY A 175 0.33 -5.53 -23.13
CA GLY A 175 -0.83 -4.76 -23.61
C GLY A 175 -1.43 -3.81 -22.58
N PHE A 176 -0.60 -3.33 -21.64
CA PHE A 176 -0.98 -2.25 -20.74
C PHE A 176 -0.98 -0.93 -21.51
N ASN A 177 -1.96 -0.06 -21.27
CA ASN A 177 -1.86 1.34 -21.68
C ASN A 177 -0.83 2.09 -20.82
N ASP A 178 -0.44 3.31 -21.20
CA ASP A 178 0.58 4.11 -20.51
C ASP A 178 0.01 5.14 -19.51
N ARG A 179 -1.28 4.99 -19.14
CA ARG A 179 -2.01 5.99 -18.34
C ARG A 179 -1.88 5.78 -16.83
N THR A 180 -1.35 4.65 -16.41
CA THR A 180 -1.22 4.26 -15.00
C THR A 180 0.18 4.48 -14.46
N TRP A 181 0.30 4.47 -13.14
CA TRP A 181 1.58 4.52 -12.43
C TRP A 181 1.88 3.14 -11.87
N LEU A 182 3.15 2.77 -11.78
CA LEU A 182 3.57 1.48 -11.25
C LEU A 182 3.50 1.40 -9.73
N ASP A 183 3.55 2.54 -9.04
CA ASP A 183 3.55 2.63 -7.58
C ASP A 183 3.06 3.99 -7.05
N HIS A 184 3.00 4.13 -5.72
CA HIS A 184 2.56 5.35 -5.04
C HIS A 184 3.53 6.53 -5.22
N ASP A 185 4.81 6.28 -5.49
CA ASP A 185 5.79 7.32 -5.77
C ASP A 185 5.64 7.90 -7.19
N GLY A 186 4.85 7.24 -8.05
CA GLY A 186 4.44 7.76 -9.34
C GLY A 186 5.38 7.40 -10.47
N HIS A 187 6.05 6.26 -10.38
CA HIS A 187 6.88 5.74 -11.47
C HIS A 187 6.03 5.41 -12.71
N PRO A 188 6.38 5.91 -13.91
CA PRO A 188 5.62 5.65 -15.13
C PRO A 188 6.00 4.33 -15.79
N HIS A 189 5.15 3.87 -16.70
CA HIS A 189 5.51 2.87 -17.71
C HIS A 189 4.91 3.29 -19.05
N THR A 190 5.34 2.61 -20.09
CA THR A 190 4.87 2.76 -21.47
C THR A 190 4.07 1.54 -21.88
N GLU A 191 3.50 1.57 -23.08
CA GLU A 191 2.84 0.40 -23.68
C GLU A 191 3.81 -0.73 -24.01
N ALA A 192 5.13 -0.48 -23.95
CA ALA A 192 6.16 -1.51 -24.12
C ALA A 192 6.36 -2.39 -22.87
N LEU A 193 5.69 -2.09 -21.75
CA LEU A 193 5.83 -2.83 -20.51
C LEU A 193 5.47 -4.32 -20.68
N ARG A 194 6.44 -5.17 -20.41
CA ARG A 194 6.29 -6.62 -20.22
C ARG A 194 6.42 -6.93 -18.74
N MET A 195 5.53 -7.78 -18.24
CA MET A 195 5.54 -8.22 -16.84
C MET A 195 5.59 -9.75 -16.79
N THR A 196 6.48 -10.29 -15.95
CA THR A 196 6.56 -11.72 -15.67
C THR A 196 6.44 -11.95 -14.17
N GLU A 197 5.43 -12.71 -13.76
CA GLU A 197 5.17 -13.05 -12.37
C GLU A 197 5.44 -14.53 -12.11
N ARG A 198 5.98 -14.85 -10.94
CA ARG A 198 6.13 -16.23 -10.47
C ARG A 198 5.42 -16.40 -9.14
N TYR A 199 4.35 -17.18 -9.12
CA TYR A 199 3.54 -17.46 -7.94
C TYR A 199 3.93 -18.79 -7.31
N ARG A 200 4.11 -18.79 -5.99
CA ARG A 200 4.35 -19.98 -5.16
C ARG A 200 3.50 -19.93 -3.89
N ARG A 201 2.88 -21.05 -3.51
CA ARG A 201 2.13 -21.18 -2.25
C ARG A 201 2.81 -22.23 -1.38
N PRO A 202 3.80 -21.87 -0.54
CA PRO A 202 4.56 -22.83 0.27
C PRO A 202 3.72 -23.52 1.36
N ASN A 203 2.67 -22.87 1.85
CA ASN A 203 1.76 -23.41 2.85
C ASN A 203 0.36 -22.81 2.70
N PHE A 204 -0.56 -23.20 3.57
CA PHE A 204 -1.96 -22.77 3.50
C PHE A 204 -2.10 -21.24 3.58
N GLY A 205 -1.35 -20.58 4.45
CA GLY A 205 -1.52 -19.15 4.74
C GLY A 205 -0.60 -18.19 4.02
N ARG A 206 0.32 -18.67 3.17
CA ARG A 206 1.34 -17.82 2.52
C ARG A 206 1.36 -18.02 1.01
N LEU A 207 1.31 -16.90 0.30
CA LEU A 207 1.56 -16.78 -1.13
C LEU A 207 2.83 -15.93 -1.32
N GLU A 208 3.68 -16.32 -2.25
CA GLU A 208 4.91 -15.64 -2.62
C GLU A 208 4.85 -15.31 -4.10
N LEU A 209 5.12 -14.05 -4.44
CA LEU A 209 5.13 -13.53 -5.80
C LEU A 209 6.47 -12.85 -6.06
N GLU A 210 7.07 -13.17 -7.20
CA GLU A 210 8.18 -12.40 -7.77
C GLU A 210 7.68 -11.76 -9.06
N VAL A 211 7.60 -10.43 -9.08
CA VAL A 211 7.10 -9.66 -10.22
C VAL A 211 8.28 -8.99 -10.90
N THR A 212 8.61 -9.44 -12.11
CA THR A 212 9.66 -8.83 -12.94
C THR A 212 9.03 -7.89 -13.96
N LEU A 213 9.45 -6.64 -13.96
CA LEU A 213 9.00 -5.62 -14.90
C LEU A 213 10.10 -5.32 -15.90
N SER A 214 9.75 -5.18 -17.18
CA SER A 214 10.65 -4.81 -18.25
C SER A 214 9.97 -3.79 -19.15
N ASP A 215 10.51 -2.56 -19.16
CA ASP A 215 10.09 -1.51 -20.08
C ASP A 215 11.32 -0.69 -20.47
N PRO A 216 11.98 -1.04 -21.59
CA PRO A 216 13.23 -0.40 -22.00
C PRO A 216 13.07 1.09 -22.36
N ALA A 217 11.84 1.56 -22.61
CA ALA A 217 11.57 2.96 -22.91
C ALA A 217 11.55 3.85 -21.65
N ALA A 218 11.33 3.26 -20.47
CA ALA A 218 11.33 3.95 -19.18
C ALA A 218 12.50 3.54 -18.25
N TYR A 219 13.04 2.33 -18.40
CA TYR A 219 14.03 1.74 -17.49
C TYR A 219 15.16 1.04 -18.25
N ALA A 220 16.40 1.18 -17.77
CA ALA A 220 17.59 0.65 -18.44
C ALA A 220 17.72 -0.88 -18.39
N ARG A 221 17.03 -1.53 -17.44
CA ARG A 221 17.03 -2.98 -17.29
C ARG A 221 15.72 -3.46 -16.64
N PRO A 222 15.39 -4.76 -16.79
CA PRO A 222 14.38 -5.37 -15.94
C PRO A 222 14.77 -5.34 -14.46
N TRP A 223 13.77 -5.35 -13.59
CA TRP A 223 13.96 -5.52 -12.15
C TRP A 223 12.83 -6.33 -11.55
N THR A 224 13.10 -6.95 -10.40
CA THR A 224 12.17 -7.88 -9.74
C THR A 224 11.75 -7.35 -8.37
N VAL A 225 10.45 -7.35 -8.14
CA VAL A 225 9.79 -6.94 -6.90
C VAL A 225 9.28 -8.19 -6.20
N ALA A 226 9.72 -8.40 -4.97
CA ALA A 226 9.22 -9.48 -4.14
C ALA A 226 7.98 -9.03 -3.34
N VAL A 227 6.89 -9.79 -3.46
CA VAL A 227 5.65 -9.55 -2.73
C VAL A 227 5.29 -10.84 -1.99
N ARG A 228 5.01 -10.72 -0.70
CA ARG A 228 4.39 -11.79 0.08
C ARG A 228 2.91 -11.47 0.21
N ALA A 229 2.05 -12.46 0.21
CA ALA A 229 0.68 -12.29 0.65
C ALA A 229 0.31 -13.29 1.75
N GLU A 230 -0.49 -12.83 2.69
CA GLU A 230 -1.02 -13.62 3.80
C GLU A 230 -2.51 -13.87 3.61
N LEU A 231 -2.95 -15.08 3.88
CA LEU A 231 -4.36 -15.44 3.75
C LEU A 231 -5.18 -14.69 4.81
N ALA A 232 -6.14 -13.88 4.38
CA ALA A 232 -7.12 -13.24 5.23
C ALA A 232 -8.28 -14.22 5.46
N ALA A 233 -8.15 -15.06 6.49
CA ALA A 233 -9.14 -16.05 6.86
C ALA A 233 -10.32 -15.43 7.64
N ASP A 234 -11.47 -16.09 7.56
CA ASP A 234 -12.68 -15.79 8.32
C ASP A 234 -13.22 -14.36 8.09
N THR A 235 -12.95 -13.80 6.90
CA THR A 235 -13.42 -12.47 6.47
C THR A 235 -13.74 -12.45 4.98
N GLU A 236 -14.15 -11.29 4.47
CA GLU A 236 -14.51 -11.10 3.06
C GLU A 236 -13.95 -9.77 2.54
N MET A 237 -13.68 -9.73 1.24
CA MET A 237 -13.35 -8.50 0.52
C MET A 237 -14.61 -7.64 0.41
N ILE A 238 -14.55 -6.41 0.90
CA ILE A 238 -15.62 -5.44 0.70
C ILE A 238 -15.20 -4.50 -0.42
N GLU A 239 -16.14 -4.18 -1.30
CA GLU A 239 -15.92 -3.19 -2.32
C GLU A 239 -15.71 -1.80 -1.71
N TRP A 240 -14.82 -1.03 -2.32
CA TRP A 240 -14.83 0.41 -2.18
C TRP A 240 -15.23 1.00 -3.53
N VAL A 241 -16.16 1.95 -3.48
CA VAL A 241 -16.64 2.63 -4.67
C VAL A 241 -15.99 4.01 -4.72
N CYS A 242 -15.19 4.24 -5.76
CA CYS A 242 -14.67 5.56 -6.04
C CYS A 242 -15.83 6.47 -6.44
N ASN A 243 -16.09 7.50 -5.64
CA ASN A 243 -17.21 8.43 -5.85
C ASN A 243 -16.72 9.86 -6.14
N GLU A 244 -15.51 10.01 -6.67
CA GLU A 244 -15.00 11.34 -7.02
C GLU A 244 -15.68 11.88 -8.28
N SER A 245 -16.15 13.13 -8.19
CA SER A 245 -16.64 13.87 -9.35
C SER A 245 -15.51 14.68 -9.98
N SER A 246 -15.48 14.81 -11.31
CA SER A 246 -14.50 15.63 -12.02
C SER A 246 -14.41 17.07 -11.48
N HIS A 247 -15.52 17.61 -10.98
CA HIS A 247 -15.61 18.94 -10.37
C HIS A 247 -14.82 19.09 -9.07
N ASN A 248 -14.61 18.00 -8.32
CA ASN A 248 -13.80 18.03 -7.09
C ASN A 248 -12.30 18.12 -7.43
N LEU A 249 -11.88 17.46 -8.52
CA LEU A 249 -10.48 17.47 -8.96
C LEU A 249 -10.03 18.84 -9.44
N GLU A 250 -10.91 19.64 -10.04
CA GLU A 250 -10.63 21.03 -10.42
C GLU A 250 -10.30 21.92 -9.21
N ARG A 251 -10.78 21.55 -8.02
CA ARG A 251 -10.48 22.25 -6.75
C ARG A 251 -9.21 21.76 -6.09
N TRP A 252 -8.58 20.70 -6.61
CA TRP A 252 -7.29 20.22 -6.12
C TRP A 252 -6.18 21.16 -6.60
N ILE A 253 -6.03 22.24 -5.84
CA ILE A 253 -5.04 23.28 -6.03
C ILE A 253 -3.89 23.12 -5.02
N GLY A 254 -2.72 23.62 -5.39
CA GLY A 254 -1.53 23.62 -4.55
C GLY A 254 -0.42 22.73 -5.08
N LYS A 255 0.78 22.97 -4.59
CA LYS A 255 2.00 22.23 -4.93
C LYS A 255 2.75 21.77 -3.69
N ALA A 256 3.56 20.73 -3.78
CA ALA A 256 4.45 20.34 -2.69
C ALA A 256 5.37 21.50 -2.29
N SER A 257 5.87 22.27 -3.26
CA SER A 257 6.65 23.49 -2.96
C SER A 257 5.88 24.59 -2.23
N ASP A 258 4.54 24.60 -2.29
CA ASP A 258 3.72 25.54 -1.52
C ASP A 258 3.85 25.28 -0.02
N GLU A 259 4.22 24.07 0.39
CA GLU A 259 4.53 23.79 1.79
C GLU A 259 5.66 24.71 2.28
N ARG A 260 6.62 25.10 1.44
CA ARG A 260 7.66 26.06 1.84
C ARG A 260 7.21 27.52 1.86
N LYS A 261 6.04 27.84 1.28
CA LYS A 261 5.45 29.18 1.40
C LYS A 261 5.01 29.37 2.84
N GLY A 262 5.59 30.36 3.52
CA GLY A 262 5.36 30.59 4.95
C GLY A 262 6.19 29.69 5.88
N GLU A 263 7.32 29.15 5.41
CA GLU A 263 8.32 28.56 6.32
C GLU A 263 8.89 29.65 7.25
N VAL A 264 8.86 29.40 8.55
CA VAL A 264 9.40 30.30 9.58
C VAL A 264 10.84 29.89 9.90
N GLN A 265 11.72 30.87 10.08
CA GLN A 265 13.07 30.60 10.58
C GLN A 265 13.01 30.38 12.09
N VAL A 266 13.46 29.19 12.53
CA VAL A 266 13.52 28.83 13.95
C VAL A 266 14.99 28.74 14.36
N ASP A 267 15.34 29.33 15.50
CA ASP A 267 16.72 29.31 16.00
C ASP A 267 17.21 27.85 16.12
N PRO A 268 18.39 27.50 15.56
CA PRO A 268 18.94 26.16 15.65
C PRO A 268 19.05 25.61 17.08
N LYS A 269 19.20 26.47 18.10
CA LYS A 269 19.22 26.08 19.52
C LYS A 269 17.85 25.59 20.00
N ILE A 270 16.76 26.08 19.42
CA ILE A 270 15.42 25.56 19.67
C ILE A 270 15.28 24.20 18.97
N LEU A 271 15.65 24.12 17.69
CA LEU A 271 15.57 22.89 16.90
C LEU A 271 16.38 21.73 17.52
N ALA A 272 17.56 22.02 18.08
CA ALA A 272 18.40 21.03 18.73
C ALA A 272 17.70 20.33 19.91
N LYS A 273 16.73 20.98 20.57
CA LYS A 273 15.97 20.37 21.68
C LYS A 273 15.08 19.21 21.22
N TYR A 274 14.70 19.21 19.94
CA TYR A 274 13.81 18.23 19.32
C TYR A 274 14.52 17.01 18.74
N VAL A 275 15.86 17.01 18.67
CA VAL A 275 16.62 15.86 18.15
C VAL A 275 16.45 14.65 19.06
N GLY A 276 16.00 13.52 18.52
CA GLY A 276 15.81 12.30 19.30
C GLY A 276 14.90 11.30 18.63
N THR A 277 14.68 10.18 19.31
CA THR A 277 13.79 9.12 18.85
C THR A 277 12.48 9.17 19.63
N TYR A 278 11.37 9.13 18.91
CA TYR A 278 10.03 9.24 19.43
C TYR A 278 9.25 7.97 19.09
N ARG A 279 8.55 7.39 20.07
CA ARG A 279 7.75 6.18 19.88
C ARG A 279 6.27 6.46 20.10
N GLU A 280 5.43 5.96 19.21
CA GLU A 280 3.98 6.08 19.27
C GLU A 280 3.43 5.47 20.56
N GLN A 281 2.45 6.15 21.17
CA GLN A 281 1.83 5.78 22.43
C GLN A 281 0.41 5.25 22.19
N ALA A 282 -0.05 4.37 23.07
CA ALA A 282 -1.42 3.84 22.99
C ALA A 282 -2.49 4.95 23.12
N PRO A 283 -3.68 4.78 22.51
CA PRO A 283 -4.10 3.63 21.70
C PRO A 283 -3.45 3.62 20.31
N LEU A 284 -3.01 2.44 19.85
CA LEU A 284 -2.38 2.28 18.55
C LEU A 284 -3.43 1.90 17.50
N TRP A 285 -3.37 2.54 16.33
CA TRP A 285 -4.16 2.15 15.16
C TRP A 285 -3.62 0.90 14.45
N ARG A 286 -2.41 0.46 14.81
CA ARG A 286 -1.66 -0.64 14.19
C ARG A 286 -1.13 -1.57 15.27
N ASN A 287 -0.80 -2.80 14.90
CA ASN A 287 -0.25 -3.79 15.84
C ASN A 287 1.16 -3.44 16.36
N VAL A 288 1.88 -2.54 15.68
CA VAL A 288 3.24 -2.11 16.04
C VAL A 288 3.29 -0.58 16.11
N PRO A 289 3.84 0.00 17.20
CA PRO A 289 3.96 1.45 17.34
C PRO A 289 4.96 2.03 16.34
N ARG A 290 4.62 3.17 15.73
CA ARG A 290 5.55 3.96 14.91
C ARG A 290 6.77 4.42 15.70
N VAL A 291 7.86 4.58 14.97
CA VAL A 291 9.05 5.28 15.47
C VAL A 291 9.36 6.44 14.54
N VAL A 292 9.54 7.62 15.12
CA VAL A 292 9.97 8.83 14.42
C VAL A 292 11.33 9.25 14.98
N GLU A 293 12.33 9.27 14.11
CA GLU A 293 13.68 9.76 14.42
C GLU A 293 13.81 11.18 13.90
N ILE A 294 14.14 12.10 14.80
CA ILE A 294 14.37 13.52 14.51
C ILE A 294 15.87 13.79 14.60
N THR A 295 16.43 14.33 13.54
CA THR A 295 17.84 14.74 13.45
C THR A 295 17.95 16.19 13.00
N LEU A 296 19.09 16.82 13.27
CA LEU A 296 19.38 18.20 12.86
C LEU A 296 20.59 18.19 11.93
N SER A 297 20.42 18.72 10.72
CA SER A 297 21.49 18.83 9.73
C SER A 297 21.38 20.16 8.99
N ASN A 298 22.50 20.87 8.85
CA ASN A 298 22.56 22.18 8.17
C ASN A 298 21.50 23.18 8.66
N GLY A 299 21.24 23.21 9.97
CA GLY A 299 20.25 24.09 10.58
C GLY A 299 18.79 23.71 10.32
N ARG A 300 18.51 22.53 9.75
CA ARG A 300 17.15 22.04 9.48
C ARG A 300 16.89 20.71 10.15
N ILE A 301 15.68 20.54 10.67
CA ILE A 301 15.25 19.24 11.18
C ILE A 301 14.93 18.31 10.02
N LEU A 302 15.46 17.09 10.10
CA LEU A 302 15.08 15.97 9.25
C LEU A 302 14.35 14.94 10.11
N ALA A 303 13.33 14.30 9.54
CA ALA A 303 12.56 13.26 10.20
C ALA A 303 12.59 11.96 9.40
N ASN A 304 12.69 10.83 10.08
CA ASN A 304 12.58 9.50 9.51
C ASN A 304 11.52 8.71 10.28
N MET A 305 10.48 8.28 9.61
CA MET A 305 9.40 7.48 10.22
C MET A 305 9.51 6.04 9.75
N ASP A 306 9.63 5.10 10.67
CA ASP A 306 9.73 3.66 10.41
C ASP A 306 10.83 3.28 9.40
N GLY A 307 11.95 4.02 9.35
CA GLY A 307 13.06 3.70 8.44
C GLY A 307 12.80 4.00 6.96
N ARG A 308 11.78 4.81 6.64
CA ARG A 308 11.41 5.18 5.27
C ARG A 308 12.41 6.12 4.57
N GLY A 309 13.35 6.66 5.31
CA GLY A 309 14.31 7.67 4.85
C GLY A 309 14.14 8.99 5.57
N GLN A 310 15.12 9.89 5.42
CA GLN A 310 15.06 11.21 6.04
C GLN A 310 14.36 12.21 5.10
N VAL A 311 13.36 12.91 5.61
CA VAL A 311 12.70 14.03 4.92
C VAL A 311 12.89 15.33 5.72
N PRO A 312 13.13 16.47 5.05
CA PRO A 312 13.21 17.76 5.73
C PRO A 312 11.83 18.18 6.24
N LEU A 313 11.77 18.66 7.47
CA LEU A 313 10.57 19.26 8.03
C LEU A 313 10.54 20.77 7.76
N VAL A 314 9.36 21.28 7.43
CA VAL A 314 9.13 22.71 7.15
C VAL A 314 8.49 23.36 8.38
N ALA A 315 9.17 24.33 8.98
CA ALA A 315 8.70 24.98 10.20
C ALA A 315 7.53 25.94 9.93
N ARG A 316 6.45 25.80 10.71
CA ARG A 316 5.28 26.70 10.73
C ARG A 316 5.26 27.60 11.95
N SER A 317 5.85 27.13 13.04
CA SER A 317 6.12 27.87 14.26
C SER A 317 7.37 27.26 14.93
N GLU A 318 7.70 27.69 16.15
CA GLU A 318 8.77 27.05 16.92
C GLU A 318 8.47 25.57 17.23
N THR A 319 7.20 25.17 17.30
CA THR A 319 6.78 23.82 17.70
C THR A 319 6.09 23.03 16.61
N LEU A 320 5.49 23.69 15.62
CA LEU A 320 4.70 23.07 14.56
C LEU A 320 5.48 23.00 13.26
N PHE A 321 5.51 21.82 12.66
CA PHE A 321 6.22 21.51 11.44
C PHE A 321 5.32 20.72 10.49
N ALA A 322 5.62 20.78 9.21
CA ALA A 322 4.98 20.01 8.15
C ALA A 322 6.05 19.22 7.36
N GLY A 323 5.64 18.40 6.39
CA GLY A 323 6.55 17.67 5.51
C GLY A 323 6.92 16.24 5.93
N LEU A 324 6.33 15.69 6.99
CA LEU A 324 6.55 14.28 7.37
C LEU A 324 5.70 13.36 6.48
N TYR A 325 6.09 13.18 5.21
CA TYR A 325 5.35 12.34 4.25
C TYR A 325 3.87 12.74 4.08
N GLY A 326 3.60 14.04 4.11
CA GLY A 326 2.23 14.60 4.08
C GLY A 326 1.59 14.77 5.46
N LEU A 327 2.30 14.43 6.54
CA LEU A 327 1.85 14.60 7.92
C LEU A 327 2.48 15.85 8.56
N GLY A 328 1.77 16.41 9.53
CA GLY A 328 2.31 17.45 10.41
C GLY A 328 3.01 16.84 11.62
N VAL A 329 3.93 17.60 12.23
CA VAL A 329 4.60 17.26 13.48
C VAL A 329 4.49 18.44 14.42
N GLU A 330 3.94 18.24 15.62
CA GLU A 330 3.91 19.27 16.66
C GLU A 330 4.65 18.80 17.89
N PHE A 331 5.75 19.48 18.25
CA PHE A 331 6.51 19.18 19.45
C PHE A 331 5.81 19.72 20.69
N ILE A 332 5.70 18.86 21.71
CA ILE A 332 5.09 19.23 23.00
C ILE A 332 6.12 19.99 23.82
N GLN A 333 5.78 21.20 24.27
CA GLN A 333 6.62 22.00 25.17
C GLN A 333 6.48 21.53 26.63
N GLY A 334 7.60 21.36 27.33
CA GLY A 334 7.66 20.97 28.76
C GLY A 334 7.65 19.46 29.02
N GLY A 335 8.07 19.04 30.24
CA GLY A 335 8.09 17.64 30.68
C GLY A 335 9.23 16.78 30.08
N SER A 336 9.02 15.46 29.98
CA SER A 336 9.97 14.49 29.37
C SER A 336 10.09 14.63 27.84
N GLY A 337 9.38 15.59 27.25
CA GLY A 337 9.30 15.80 25.80
C GLY A 337 8.36 14.80 25.10
N GLY A 338 8.02 15.13 23.86
CA GLY A 338 7.15 14.31 23.00
C GLY A 338 6.76 15.08 21.75
N LEU A 339 6.02 14.41 20.86
CA LEU A 339 5.43 15.06 19.69
C LEU A 339 4.06 14.47 19.39
N PHE A 340 3.25 15.24 18.68
CA PHE A 340 2.07 14.76 17.96
C PHE A 340 2.41 14.65 16.49
N VAL A 341 2.09 13.51 15.87
CA VAL A 341 1.99 13.42 14.41
C VAL A 341 0.56 13.75 14.04
N LYS A 342 0.37 14.86 13.31
CA LYS A 342 -0.92 15.37 12.86
C LYS A 342 -1.42 14.54 11.69
N HIS A 343 -2.64 14.04 11.79
CA HIS A 343 -3.29 13.27 10.75
C HIS A 343 -4.77 13.63 10.65
N VAL A 344 -5.35 13.52 9.46
CA VAL A 344 -6.75 13.91 9.19
C VAL A 344 -7.76 13.12 10.03
N SER A 345 -7.41 11.91 10.47
CA SER A 345 -8.24 11.07 11.34
C SER A 345 -8.00 11.30 12.84
N GLY A 346 -7.21 12.30 13.22
CA GLY A 346 -6.83 12.60 14.60
C GLY A 346 -5.33 12.48 14.86
N ASP A 347 -4.87 13.15 15.92
CA ASP A 347 -3.45 13.26 16.26
C ASP A 347 -2.92 12.02 16.97
N TYR A 348 -1.77 11.52 16.51
CA TYR A 348 -1.08 10.40 17.14
C TYR A 348 -0.03 10.91 18.11
N ARG A 349 -0.08 10.44 19.36
CA ARG A 349 0.87 10.87 20.41
C ARG A 349 2.13 10.03 20.40
N PHE A 350 3.28 10.68 20.50
CA PHE A 350 4.58 10.03 20.62
C PHE A 350 5.30 10.54 21.88
N ALA A 351 5.93 9.64 22.61
CA ALA A 351 6.83 9.96 23.71
C ALA A 351 8.28 9.88 23.23
N ARG A 352 9.14 10.74 23.77
CA ARG A 352 10.59 10.66 23.53
C ARG A 352 11.14 9.44 24.29
N ASN A 353 11.90 8.60 23.59
CA ASN A 353 12.60 7.46 24.18
C ASN A 353 13.82 7.91 24.99
#